data_AF-A0A821TRJ7-F1
#
_entry.id   AF-A0A821TRJ7-F1
#
_cell.length_a   1.000
_cell.length_b   1.000
_cell.length_c   1.000
_cell.angle_alpha   90.00
_cell.angle_beta   90.00
_cell.angle_gamma   90.00
#
_symmetry.space_group_name_H-M   'P 1'
#
loop_
_entity.id
_entity.type
_entity.pdbx_description
1 polymer ?
#
loop_
_entity_poly.entity_id
_entity_poly.type
_entity_poly.pdbx_seq_one_letter_code
_entity_poly.pdbx_strand_id
1 'polypeptide(L)'
;MRGRTKISVFWWVELAALCETAIYDSGIKSIGDYTLLYSGLPSVNKTRSAHGVAVVLDKRATNNWKQAGSEWQAITERIVKVRLKCTPVNITFVAVYAPVNPCNKTMVDNSEKFYMDLQEAIDGVPKEDMIVLMGDFNARISQPQHSTTSRIMGPFTVDVQNENGERLIDFCTTNNLVVSNSFFQHKSVHQTSWMHPGTMKWHLLDYTLIIEPTLLDQIKPASLSTMEQHRQDKEPTLDEVQQALQQMKNRKAPGKDNVTAELLKAGGIPVIKWLHEIFVDIWKNEQMVADWTLAII
;
A
#
# COMPACT_ATOMS: atom_id res chain seq x y z
N MET A 1 7.32 21.03 -2.35
CA MET A 1 6.64 19.98 -3.15
C MET A 1 5.64 19.30 -2.24
N ARG A 2 4.35 19.30 -2.58
CA ARG A 2 3.31 18.69 -1.74
C ARG A 2 3.35 17.18 -1.96
N GLY A 3 3.80 16.44 -0.95
CA GLY A 3 3.79 14.97 -0.96
C GLY A 3 2.36 14.48 -1.13
N ARG A 4 2.14 13.62 -2.12
CA ARG A 4 0.88 12.89 -2.26
C ARG A 4 0.96 11.76 -1.23
N THR A 5 0.11 11.78 -0.21
CA THR A 5 -0.10 10.61 0.66
C THR A 5 -0.42 9.43 -0.25
N LYS A 6 0.49 8.45 -0.33
CA LYS A 6 0.25 7.22 -1.07
C LYS A 6 -0.78 6.43 -0.28
N ILE A 7 -2.00 6.42 -0.79
CA ILE A 7 -3.03 5.48 -0.36
C ILE A 7 -2.85 4.28 -1.26
N SER A 8 -2.32 3.19 -0.71
CA SER A 8 -2.55 1.88 -1.31
C SER A 8 -4.04 1.55 -1.06
N VAL A 9 -4.75 1.24 -2.14
CA VAL A 9 -6.11 0.66 -2.23
C VAL A 9 -7.32 1.62 -2.36
N PHE A 10 -8.13 1.38 -3.41
CA PHE A 10 -9.57 1.68 -3.57
C PHE A 10 -10.19 0.38 -4.10
N TRP A 11 -11.28 -0.21 -3.62
CA TRP A 11 -12.44 0.22 -2.84
C TRP A 11 -12.74 -0.83 -1.73
N TRP A 12 -13.44 -0.45 -0.65
CA TRP A 12 -13.80 -1.30 0.53
C TRP A 12 -12.67 -1.54 1.56
N VAL A 13 -12.05 -0.46 2.05
CA VAL A 13 -10.96 -0.56 3.04
C VAL A 13 -11.51 -0.83 4.43
N GLU A 14 -11.37 -2.06 4.95
CA GLU A 14 -11.56 -2.36 6.39
C GLU A 14 -10.34 -1.91 7.21
N LEU A 15 -9.13 -2.00 6.62
CA LEU A 15 -7.86 -1.57 7.22
C LEU A 15 -6.85 -1.14 6.15
N ALA A 16 -6.06 -0.08 6.40
CA ALA A 16 -4.96 0.33 5.53
C ALA A 16 -3.77 0.92 6.31
N ALA A 17 -2.56 0.81 5.75
CA ALA A 17 -1.38 1.55 6.20
C ALA A 17 -1.22 2.84 5.39
N LEU A 18 -0.97 3.96 6.07
CA LEU A 18 -0.64 5.25 5.44
C LEU A 18 0.79 5.65 5.81
N CYS A 19 1.54 6.06 4.80
CA CYS A 19 2.88 6.63 4.93
C CYS A 19 2.86 8.13 4.60
N GLU A 20 3.88 8.87 5.05
CA GLU A 20 4.02 10.30 4.80
C GLU A 20 2.78 11.11 5.24
N THR A 21 2.21 10.79 6.40
CA THR A 21 0.98 11.44 6.86
C THR A 21 1.17 12.93 7.14
N ALA A 22 2.41 13.36 7.41
CA ALA A 22 2.78 14.71 7.83
C ALA A 22 2.02 15.19 9.08
N ILE A 23 1.54 14.24 9.89
CA ILE A 23 0.89 14.50 11.18
C ILE A 23 1.98 14.46 12.26
N TYR A 24 2.02 15.48 13.11
CA TYR A 24 2.90 15.51 14.28
C TYR A 24 2.22 14.88 15.49
N ASP A 25 3.07 14.47 16.42
CA ASP A 25 2.69 13.72 17.62
C ASP A 25 2.02 12.38 17.26
N SER A 26 1.59 11.64 18.26
CA SER A 26 0.97 10.32 18.08
C SER A 26 -0.37 10.29 18.79
N GLY A 27 -1.34 9.58 18.21
CA GLY A 27 -2.67 9.52 18.81
C GLY A 27 -3.69 8.79 17.96
N ILE A 28 -4.96 9.00 18.35
CA ILE A 28 -6.12 8.49 17.65
C ILE A 28 -6.91 9.68 17.12
N LYS A 29 -7.26 9.65 15.83
CA LYS A 29 -8.07 10.70 15.19
C LYS A 29 -9.18 10.09 14.35
N SER A 30 -10.40 10.60 14.51
CA SER A 30 -11.51 10.23 13.61
C SER A 30 -11.57 11.18 12.41
N ILE A 31 -11.72 10.61 11.22
CA ILE A 31 -11.89 11.33 9.95
C ILE A 31 -13.09 10.72 9.22
N GLY A 32 -14.26 11.36 9.36
CA GLY A 32 -15.52 10.78 8.88
C GLY A 32 -15.83 9.45 9.58
N ASP A 33 -16.07 8.40 8.81
CA ASP A 33 -16.30 7.04 9.30
C ASP A 33 -15.01 6.25 9.58
N TYR A 34 -13.84 6.86 9.40
CA TYR A 34 -12.54 6.21 9.61
C TYR A 34 -11.88 6.64 10.92
N THR A 35 -11.15 5.71 11.53
CA THR A 35 -10.26 5.96 12.68
C THR A 35 -8.81 5.80 12.25
N LEU A 36 -8.00 6.83 12.46
CA LEU A 36 -6.56 6.82 12.26
C LEU A 36 -5.88 6.60 13.61
N LEU A 37 -5.11 5.53 13.70
CA LEU A 37 -4.12 5.27 14.75
C LEU A 37 -2.76 5.70 14.19
N TYR A 38 -2.27 6.87 14.59
CA TYR A 38 -1.13 7.50 13.94
C TYR A 38 0.06 7.68 14.88
N SER A 39 1.25 7.61 14.29
CA SER A 39 2.52 7.92 14.94
C SER A 39 3.28 8.94 14.11
N GLY A 40 3.68 10.02 14.74
CA GLY A 40 4.29 11.18 14.09
C GLY A 40 5.43 11.76 14.90
N LEU A 41 6.23 12.59 14.26
CA LEU A 41 7.35 13.27 14.92
C LEU A 41 6.78 14.20 16.01
N PRO A 42 7.36 14.29 17.21
CA PRO A 42 6.89 15.23 18.22
C PRO A 42 6.86 16.66 17.67
N SER A 43 5.78 17.38 17.95
CA SER A 43 5.58 18.75 17.44
C SER A 43 6.65 19.74 17.91
N VAL A 44 7.31 19.45 19.03
CA VAL A 44 8.49 20.20 19.51
C VAL A 44 9.70 20.09 18.58
N ASN A 45 9.79 19.00 17.80
CA ASN A 45 10.86 18.71 16.85
C ASN A 45 10.42 18.92 15.39
N LYS A 46 9.47 19.82 15.15
CA LYS A 46 8.83 20.02 13.85
C LYS A 46 9.84 20.28 12.72
N THR A 47 9.87 19.41 11.72
CA THR A 47 10.67 19.60 10.48
C THR A 47 9.76 19.78 9.27
N ARG A 48 10.30 20.24 8.13
CA ARG A 48 9.56 20.34 6.85
C ARG A 48 9.36 19.01 6.13
N SER A 49 9.95 17.94 6.65
CA SER A 49 9.92 16.62 6.03
C SER A 49 8.57 15.94 6.26
N ALA A 50 8.09 15.22 5.25
CA ALA A 50 6.88 14.41 5.36
C ALA A 50 7.21 13.12 6.14
N HIS A 51 7.17 13.22 7.47
CA HIS A 51 7.22 12.07 8.39
C HIS A 51 5.79 11.60 8.72
N GLY A 52 5.70 10.51 9.48
CA GLY A 52 4.46 10.04 10.06
C GLY A 52 3.88 8.84 9.33
N VAL A 53 3.32 7.94 10.12
CA VAL A 53 2.68 6.71 9.67
C VAL A 53 1.33 6.56 10.39
N ALA A 54 0.37 5.90 9.77
CA ALA A 54 -0.89 5.58 10.42
C ALA A 54 -1.47 4.25 9.97
N VAL A 55 -2.26 3.63 10.84
CA VAL A 55 -3.23 2.61 10.46
C VAL A 55 -4.61 3.25 10.41
N VAL A 56 -5.29 3.07 9.29
CA VAL A 56 -6.67 3.49 9.09
C VAL A 56 -7.57 2.28 9.31
N LEU A 57 -8.60 2.43 10.13
CA LEU A 57 -9.68 1.47 10.33
C LEU A 57 -10.97 2.10 9.84
N ASP A 58 -11.81 1.36 9.12
CA ASP A 58 -13.17 1.82 8.86
C ASP A 58 -14.05 1.74 10.11
N LYS A 59 -15.32 2.10 9.97
CA LYS A 59 -16.30 2.10 11.07
C LYS A 59 -16.47 0.71 11.68
N ARG A 60 -16.51 -0.34 10.86
CA ARG A 60 -16.72 -1.72 11.32
C ARG A 60 -15.49 -2.21 12.09
N ALA A 61 -14.31 -2.06 11.50
CA ALA A 61 -13.03 -2.42 12.10
C ALA A 61 -12.78 -1.61 13.38
N THR A 62 -13.11 -0.31 13.39
CA THR A 62 -13.03 0.54 14.59
C THR A 62 -13.88 -0.01 15.73
N ASN A 63 -15.13 -0.39 15.45
CA ASN A 63 -16.04 -0.91 16.47
C ASN A 63 -15.53 -2.24 17.03
N ASN A 64 -15.10 -3.16 16.15
CA ASN A 64 -14.54 -4.44 16.56
C ASN A 64 -13.26 -4.26 17.39
N TRP A 65 -12.36 -3.38 16.93
CA TRP A 65 -11.12 -3.05 17.63
C TRP A 65 -11.41 -2.54 19.05
N LYS A 66 -12.33 -1.57 19.19
CA LYS A 66 -12.72 -1.04 20.51
C LYS A 66 -13.40 -2.10 21.40
N GLN A 67 -14.36 -2.84 20.87
CA GLN A 67 -15.13 -3.83 21.65
C GLN A 67 -14.25 -4.98 22.13
N ALA A 68 -13.30 -5.43 21.32
CA ALA A 68 -12.39 -6.50 21.71
C ALA A 68 -11.32 -6.03 22.71
N GLY A 69 -11.25 -4.73 23.04
CA GLY A 69 -10.18 -4.17 23.87
C GLY A 69 -8.82 -4.34 23.20
N SER A 70 -8.78 -4.11 21.89
CA SER A 70 -7.56 -4.20 21.09
C SER A 70 -6.63 -3.02 21.38
N GLU A 71 -5.33 -3.22 21.16
CA GLU A 71 -4.29 -2.30 21.60
C GLU A 71 -3.54 -1.71 20.40
N TRP A 72 -2.88 -0.58 20.61
CA TRP A 72 -2.00 0.02 19.63
C TRP A 72 -0.85 0.73 20.33
N GLN A 73 0.24 0.93 19.59
CA GLN A 73 1.45 1.55 20.08
C GLN A 73 2.12 2.36 18.96
N ALA A 74 2.37 3.64 19.24
CA ALA A 74 3.31 4.44 18.47
C ALA A 74 4.74 4.04 18.87
N ILE A 75 5.53 3.54 17.91
CA ILE A 75 6.91 3.11 18.15
C ILE A 75 7.86 4.26 17.80
N THR A 76 7.79 4.74 16.56
CA THR A 76 8.53 5.90 16.05
C THR A 76 7.66 6.69 15.08
N GLU A 77 8.12 7.83 14.57
CA GLU A 77 7.44 8.56 13.49
C GLU A 77 7.36 7.78 12.16
N ARG A 78 7.96 6.60 12.10
CA ARG A 78 8.02 5.69 10.95
C ARG A 78 7.37 4.34 11.19
N ILE A 79 7.02 4.01 12.44
CA ILE A 79 6.49 2.68 12.81
C ILE A 79 5.32 2.86 13.79
N VAL A 80 4.17 2.29 13.43
CA VAL A 80 3.01 2.16 14.33
C VAL A 80 2.54 0.71 14.32
N LYS A 81 2.29 0.17 15.53
CA LYS A 81 1.85 -1.20 15.75
C LYS A 81 0.40 -1.19 16.25
N VAL A 82 -0.45 -2.01 15.67
CA VAL A 82 -1.86 -2.17 16.04
C VAL A 82 -2.15 -3.66 16.17
N ARG A 83 -2.54 -4.08 17.37
CA ARG A 83 -2.97 -5.46 17.61
C ARG A 83 -4.47 -5.54 17.46
N LEU A 84 -4.95 -6.42 16.60
CA LEU A 84 -6.35 -6.73 16.38
C LEU A 84 -6.68 -8.06 17.05
N LYS A 85 -7.52 -8.01 18.07
CA LYS A 85 -8.04 -9.23 18.71
C LYS A 85 -9.12 -9.84 17.81
N CYS A 86 -8.81 -11.00 17.25
CA CYS A 86 -9.61 -11.67 16.23
C CYS A 86 -9.81 -13.14 16.61
N THR A 87 -10.82 -13.78 16.03
CA THR A 87 -11.06 -15.22 16.18
C THR A 87 -10.96 -15.87 14.80
N PRO A 88 -10.23 -16.98 14.62
CA PRO A 88 -9.56 -17.77 15.65
C PRO A 88 -8.17 -17.28 16.08
N VAL A 89 -7.53 -16.40 15.30
CA VAL A 89 -6.15 -15.94 15.52
C VAL A 89 -6.11 -14.41 15.55
N ASN A 90 -5.40 -13.84 16.52
CA ASN A 90 -5.17 -12.39 16.60
C ASN A 90 -4.19 -11.95 15.51
N ILE A 91 -4.32 -10.71 15.06
CA ILE A 91 -3.44 -10.15 14.03
C ILE A 91 -2.73 -8.93 14.60
N THR A 92 -1.40 -8.96 14.63
CA THR A 92 -0.61 -7.76 14.88
C THR A 92 -0.19 -7.13 13.57
N PHE A 93 -0.74 -5.95 13.28
CA PHE A 93 -0.47 -5.16 12.10
C PHE A 93 0.57 -4.09 12.42
N VAL A 94 1.64 -4.00 11.62
CA VAL A 94 2.70 -3.00 11.77
C VAL A 94 2.77 -2.18 10.49
N ALA A 95 2.36 -0.92 10.57
CA ALA A 95 2.53 0.01 9.46
C ALA A 95 3.90 0.66 9.53
N VAL A 96 4.60 0.71 8.39
CA VAL A 96 5.98 1.20 8.31
C VAL A 96 6.19 2.23 7.21
N TYR A 97 7.10 3.17 7.45
CA TYR A 97 7.65 4.06 6.43
C TYR A 97 9.17 4.14 6.57
N ALA A 98 9.89 3.29 5.84
CA ALA A 98 11.34 3.19 5.94
C ALA A 98 12.03 4.46 5.40
N PRO A 99 13.25 4.78 5.88
CA PRO A 99 14.08 5.81 5.28
C PRO A 99 14.37 5.54 3.80
N VAL A 100 14.51 6.61 3.00
CA VAL A 100 14.96 6.48 1.61
C VAL A 100 16.37 5.87 1.56
N ASN A 101 16.70 5.23 0.44
CA ASN A 101 17.98 4.54 0.28
C ASN A 101 19.15 5.47 0.66
N PRO A 102 20.07 5.02 1.52
CA PRO A 102 21.12 5.88 2.04
C PRO A 102 22.11 6.29 0.95
N CYS A 103 22.64 7.51 1.08
CA CYS A 103 23.71 8.04 0.21
C CYS A 103 24.87 8.68 0.98
N ASN A 104 24.79 8.65 2.32
CA ASN A 104 25.82 9.14 3.23
C ASN A 104 25.72 8.39 4.56
N LYS A 105 26.75 8.53 5.41
CA LYS A 105 26.84 7.82 6.69
C LYS A 105 25.65 8.05 7.61
N THR A 106 25.21 9.30 7.78
CA THR A 106 24.05 9.62 8.64
C THR A 106 22.77 8.91 8.19
N MET A 107 22.57 8.75 6.88
CA MET A 107 21.41 8.02 6.35
C MET A 107 21.54 6.50 6.53
N VAL A 108 22.76 5.96 6.51
CA VAL A 108 23.02 4.56 6.88
C VAL A 108 22.65 4.34 8.33
N ASP A 109 23.15 5.18 9.24
CA ASP A 109 22.85 5.09 10.68
C ASP A 109 21.34 5.17 10.95
N ASN A 110 20.62 6.05 10.24
CA ASN A 110 19.16 6.15 10.33
C ASN A 110 18.44 4.88 9.83
N SER A 111 18.97 4.23 8.80
CA SER A 111 18.41 3.00 8.24
C SER A 111 18.62 1.83 9.20
N GLU A 112 19.81 1.71 9.79
CA GLU A 112 20.11 0.71 10.81
C GLU A 112 19.23 0.88 12.03
N LYS A 113 19.09 2.12 12.52
CA LYS A 113 18.19 2.42 13.65
C LYS A 113 16.74 2.03 13.33
N PHE A 114 16.25 2.33 12.12
CA PHE A 114 14.91 1.94 11.70
C PHE A 114 14.69 0.42 11.79
N TYR A 115 15.64 -0.39 11.30
CA TYR A 115 15.53 -1.85 11.38
C TYR A 115 15.68 -2.38 12.81
N MET A 116 16.45 -1.73 13.67
CA MET A 116 16.50 -2.06 15.11
C MET A 116 15.15 -1.79 15.80
N ASP A 117 14.56 -0.62 15.58
CA ASP A 117 13.25 -0.27 16.14
C ASP A 117 12.15 -1.20 15.59
N LEU A 118 12.26 -1.60 14.32
CA LEU A 118 11.35 -2.55 13.70
C LEU A 118 11.49 -3.96 14.30
N GLN A 119 12.73 -4.41 14.55
CA GLN A 119 13.01 -5.68 15.22
C GLN A 119 12.40 -5.69 16.62
N GLU A 120 12.61 -4.64 17.41
CA GLU A 120 12.01 -4.52 18.75
C GLU A 120 10.47 -4.54 18.69
N ALA A 121 9.88 -3.88 17.67
CA ALA A 121 8.44 -3.87 17.49
C ALA A 121 7.85 -5.27 17.23
N ILE A 122 8.55 -6.12 16.45
CA ILE A 122 8.13 -7.50 16.15
C ILE A 122 8.47 -8.49 17.29
N ASP A 123 9.60 -8.31 17.98
CA ASP A 123 10.00 -9.14 19.13
C ASP A 123 8.99 -9.03 20.28
N GLY A 124 8.41 -7.84 20.44
CA GLY A 124 7.36 -7.58 21.43
C GLY A 124 5.97 -8.11 21.05
N VAL A 125 5.82 -8.87 19.96
CA VAL A 125 4.53 -9.43 19.53
C VAL A 125 4.30 -10.81 20.16
N PRO A 126 3.09 -11.10 20.69
CA PRO A 126 2.77 -12.44 21.17
C PRO A 126 2.98 -13.51 20.09
N LYS A 127 3.57 -14.65 20.46
CA LYS A 127 3.96 -15.69 19.50
C LYS A 127 2.76 -16.34 18.79
N GLU A 128 1.58 -16.24 19.38
CA GLU A 128 0.33 -16.78 18.86
C GLU A 128 -0.35 -15.82 17.86
N ASP A 129 0.08 -14.57 17.80
CA ASP A 129 -0.46 -13.58 16.88
C ASP A 129 0.15 -13.78 15.47
N MET A 130 -0.69 -13.62 14.44
CA MET A 130 -0.21 -13.47 13.08
C MET A 130 0.34 -12.06 12.88
N ILE A 131 1.56 -11.93 12.35
CA ILE A 131 2.16 -10.62 12.08
C ILE A 131 1.98 -10.26 10.60
N VAL A 132 1.51 -9.03 10.37
CA VAL A 132 1.42 -8.41 9.05
C VAL A 132 2.15 -7.07 9.10
N LEU A 133 3.23 -6.93 8.33
CA LEU A 133 3.90 -5.64 8.12
C LEU A 133 3.46 -5.06 6.79
N MET A 134 3.17 -3.77 6.73
CA MET A 134 2.73 -3.13 5.50
C MET A 134 3.20 -1.68 5.42
N GLY A 135 3.64 -1.26 4.24
CA GLY A 135 3.92 0.14 3.96
C GLY A 135 5.05 0.32 2.95
N ASP A 136 5.59 1.54 2.92
CA ASP A 136 6.66 1.93 2.02
C ASP A 136 8.01 1.60 2.66
N PHE A 137 8.69 0.58 2.14
CA PHE A 137 10.01 0.16 2.62
C PHE A 137 11.15 0.88 1.89
N ASN A 138 10.87 1.74 0.91
CA ASN A 138 11.88 2.37 0.06
C ASN A 138 12.90 1.36 -0.52
N ALA A 139 12.47 0.11 -0.67
CA ALA A 139 13.30 -1.04 -1.00
C ALA A 139 12.94 -1.52 -2.39
N ARG A 140 13.96 -1.86 -3.17
CA ARG A 140 13.82 -2.53 -4.46
C ARG A 140 14.43 -3.90 -4.30
N ILE A 141 13.64 -4.94 -4.48
CA ILE A 141 14.12 -6.33 -4.39
C ILE A 141 14.25 -6.91 -5.79
N SER A 142 15.25 -7.77 -5.99
CA SER A 142 15.43 -8.49 -7.26
C SER A 142 14.89 -9.91 -7.18
N GLN A 143 14.93 -10.65 -8.29
CA GLN A 143 14.51 -12.05 -8.30
C GLN A 143 15.41 -12.89 -7.38
N PRO A 144 14.84 -13.93 -6.72
CA PRO A 144 15.62 -14.78 -5.83
C PRO A 144 16.77 -15.44 -6.59
N GLN A 145 18.00 -15.20 -6.13
CA GLN A 145 19.21 -15.79 -6.73
C GLN A 145 19.54 -17.17 -6.15
N HIS A 146 19.02 -17.49 -4.95
CA HIS A 146 19.33 -18.73 -4.22
C HIS A 146 18.07 -19.37 -3.59
N SER A 147 18.18 -20.67 -3.23
CA SER A 147 17.06 -21.46 -2.69
C SER A 147 16.51 -20.97 -1.35
N THR A 148 17.32 -20.29 -0.53
CA THR A 148 16.85 -19.74 0.74
C THR A 148 15.94 -18.53 0.52
N THR A 149 16.28 -17.69 -0.48
CA THR A 149 15.44 -16.55 -0.87
C THR A 149 14.10 -16.98 -1.47
N SER A 150 14.02 -18.12 -2.16
CA SER A 150 12.74 -18.58 -2.74
C SER A 150 11.66 -18.97 -1.72
N ARG A 151 12.01 -19.12 -0.43
CA ARG A 151 11.02 -19.31 0.64
C ARG A 151 10.35 -17.99 1.03
N ILE A 152 11.12 -16.91 1.08
CA ILE A 152 10.65 -15.60 1.54
C ILE A 152 10.14 -14.70 0.41
N MET A 153 10.54 -14.95 -0.83
CA MET A 153 10.11 -14.18 -2.00
C MET A 153 9.76 -15.11 -3.18
N GLY A 154 8.74 -14.72 -3.92
CA GLY A 154 8.32 -15.39 -5.14
C GLY A 154 9.05 -14.89 -6.39
N PRO A 155 8.74 -15.46 -7.55
CA PRO A 155 9.46 -15.17 -8.80
C PRO A 155 9.06 -13.83 -9.44
N PHE A 156 8.02 -13.15 -8.93
CA PHE A 156 7.43 -11.97 -9.57
C PHE A 156 7.94 -10.68 -8.93
N THR A 157 9.23 -10.39 -9.16
CA THR A 157 9.84 -9.10 -8.84
C THR A 157 10.23 -8.36 -10.13
N VAL A 158 10.22 -7.03 -10.10
CA VAL A 158 10.38 -6.18 -11.29
C VAL A 158 11.63 -5.31 -11.28
N ASP A 159 12.36 -5.31 -10.17
CA ASP A 159 13.37 -4.31 -9.87
C ASP A 159 14.79 -4.87 -9.77
N VAL A 160 15.77 -3.98 -9.97
CA VAL A 160 17.16 -4.24 -9.59
C VAL A 160 17.32 -3.88 -8.13
N GLN A 161 17.93 -4.81 -7.38
CA GLN A 161 18.10 -4.67 -5.95
C GLN A 161 18.89 -3.42 -5.58
N ASN A 162 18.43 -2.70 -4.55
CA ASN A 162 19.19 -1.63 -3.90
C ASN A 162 19.58 -2.04 -2.47
N GLU A 163 20.36 -1.20 -1.79
CA GLU A 163 20.82 -1.49 -0.42
C GLU A 163 19.66 -1.62 0.58
N ASN A 164 18.56 -0.87 0.40
CA ASN A 164 17.36 -1.08 1.21
C ASN A 164 16.69 -2.43 0.92
N GLY A 165 16.75 -2.91 -0.33
CA GLY A 165 16.33 -4.24 -0.74
C GLY A 165 17.13 -5.35 -0.07
N GLU A 166 18.46 -5.21 0.00
CA GLU A 166 19.33 -6.13 0.75
C GLU A 166 18.92 -6.22 2.21
N ARG A 167 18.81 -5.08 2.90
CA ARG A 167 18.39 -5.03 4.30
C ARG A 167 17.01 -5.63 4.52
N LEU A 168 16.06 -5.39 3.61
CA LEU A 168 14.71 -5.95 3.70
C LEU A 168 14.74 -7.47 3.57
N ILE A 169 15.53 -8.01 2.63
CA ILE A 169 15.69 -9.46 2.41
C ILE A 169 16.34 -10.11 3.63
N ASP A 170 17.38 -9.51 4.19
CA ASP A 170 18.06 -10.02 5.38
C ASP A 170 17.11 -10.00 6.60
N PHE A 171 16.36 -8.91 6.78
CA PHE A 171 15.34 -8.81 7.82
C PHE A 171 14.25 -9.87 7.67
N CYS A 172 13.78 -10.10 6.43
CA CYS A 172 12.76 -11.12 6.16
C CYS A 172 13.30 -12.53 6.41
N THR A 173 14.53 -12.81 5.99
CA THR A 173 15.19 -14.11 6.19
C THR A 173 15.36 -14.41 7.67
N THR A 174 15.81 -13.42 8.45
CA THR A 174 16.04 -13.56 9.90
C THR A 174 14.74 -13.82 10.65
N ASN A 175 13.64 -13.19 10.22
CA ASN A 175 12.36 -13.24 10.93
C ASN A 175 11.31 -14.17 10.30
N ASN A 176 11.70 -14.97 9.30
CA ASN A 176 10.79 -15.85 8.53
C ASN A 176 9.56 -15.09 7.99
N LEU A 177 9.78 -13.89 7.45
CA LEU A 177 8.77 -13.08 6.80
C LEU A 177 8.75 -13.35 5.31
N VAL A 178 7.55 -13.45 4.76
CA VAL A 178 7.30 -13.67 3.34
C VAL A 178 6.88 -12.34 2.71
N VAL A 179 7.58 -11.95 1.64
CA VAL A 179 7.25 -10.79 0.79
C VAL A 179 6.09 -11.16 -0.11
N SER A 180 4.87 -11.10 0.43
CA SER A 180 3.66 -11.64 -0.22
C SER A 180 3.42 -11.11 -1.65
N ASN A 181 3.71 -9.82 -1.90
CA ASN A 181 3.56 -9.19 -3.22
C ASN A 181 4.36 -9.88 -4.33
N SER A 182 5.47 -10.54 -4.00
CA SER A 182 6.35 -11.18 -4.98
C SER A 182 5.90 -12.57 -5.44
N PHE A 183 4.88 -13.15 -4.80
CA PHE A 183 4.36 -14.48 -5.13
C PHE A 183 3.25 -14.49 -6.17
N PHE A 184 2.65 -13.34 -6.46
CA PHE A 184 1.53 -13.24 -7.39
C PHE A 184 1.92 -12.51 -8.66
N GLN A 185 1.58 -13.08 -9.81
CA GLN A 185 1.75 -12.38 -11.07
C GLN A 185 0.70 -11.28 -11.18
N HIS A 186 1.14 -10.03 -11.19
CA HIS A 186 0.29 -8.88 -11.47
C HIS A 186 0.44 -8.44 -12.93
N LYS A 187 -0.58 -7.76 -13.48
CA LYS A 187 -0.44 -7.01 -14.74
C LYS A 187 0.60 -5.91 -14.57
N SER A 188 1.32 -5.54 -15.63
CA SER A 188 2.42 -4.57 -15.57
C SER A 188 2.03 -3.24 -14.92
N VAL A 189 0.82 -2.74 -15.18
CA VAL A 189 0.27 -1.52 -14.55
C VAL A 189 0.03 -1.62 -13.02
N HIS A 190 0.00 -2.82 -12.45
CA HIS A 190 -0.25 -3.07 -11.03
C HIS A 190 0.98 -3.58 -10.27
N GLN A 191 2.09 -3.83 -10.97
CA GLN A 191 3.31 -4.36 -10.37
C GLN A 191 4.13 -3.31 -9.60
N THR A 192 3.88 -2.02 -9.85
CA THR A 192 4.72 -0.93 -9.35
C THR A 192 3.89 0.06 -8.54
N SER A 193 4.53 0.75 -7.60
CA SER A 193 3.85 1.65 -6.66
C SER A 193 4.37 3.08 -6.71
N TRP A 194 5.48 3.32 -7.40
CA TRP A 194 6.10 4.64 -7.50
C TRP A 194 6.88 4.83 -8.79
N MET A 195 6.82 6.04 -9.36
CA MET A 195 7.60 6.43 -10.52
C MET A 195 8.69 7.44 -10.11
N HIS A 196 9.94 7.14 -10.45
CA HIS A 196 11.04 8.04 -10.18
C HIS A 196 10.95 9.31 -11.05
N PRO A 197 10.95 10.53 -10.47
CA PRO A 197 10.66 11.76 -11.20
C PRO A 197 11.71 12.14 -12.25
N GLY A 198 12.98 11.76 -12.04
CA GLY A 198 14.07 12.03 -13.00
C GLY A 198 14.14 11.00 -14.15
N THR A 199 14.26 9.72 -13.81
CA THR A 199 14.40 8.63 -14.79
C THR A 199 13.10 8.16 -15.43
N MET A 200 11.94 8.55 -14.88
CA MET A 200 10.60 8.10 -15.30
C MET A 200 10.42 6.57 -15.24
N LYS A 201 11.24 5.88 -14.42
CA LYS A 201 11.14 4.44 -14.20
C LYS A 201 10.19 4.14 -13.06
N TRP A 202 9.34 3.14 -13.26
CA TRP A 202 8.43 2.61 -12.25
C TRP A 202 9.14 1.57 -11.38
N HIS A 203 8.84 1.58 -10.09
CA HIS A 203 9.44 0.74 -9.06
C HIS A 203 8.37 0.26 -8.07
N LEU A 204 8.58 -0.93 -7.52
CA LEU A 204 7.81 -1.44 -6.39
C LEU A 204 8.54 -1.11 -5.09
N LEU A 205 7.95 -0.26 -4.24
CA LEU A 205 8.53 0.13 -2.94
C LEU A 205 7.62 -0.22 -1.76
N ASP A 206 6.35 -0.49 -2.05
CA ASP A 206 5.32 -0.77 -1.06
C ASP A 206 5.12 -2.30 -0.95
N TYR A 207 5.34 -2.85 0.24
CA TYR A 207 5.27 -4.29 0.47
C TYR A 207 4.34 -4.65 1.62
N THR A 208 3.72 -5.82 1.49
CA THR A 208 3.04 -6.53 2.57
C THR A 208 3.86 -7.76 2.92
N LEU A 209 4.36 -7.81 4.16
CA LEU A 209 5.11 -8.93 4.69
C LEU A 209 4.26 -9.68 5.70
N ILE A 210 4.30 -11.00 5.66
CA ILE A 210 3.55 -11.86 6.59
C ILE A 210 4.51 -12.87 7.21
N ILE A 211 4.40 -13.13 8.52
CA ILE A 211 5.14 -14.27 9.11
C ILE A 211 4.60 -15.55 8.50
N GLU A 212 5.48 -16.51 8.27
CA GLU A 212 5.15 -17.89 7.93
C GLU A 212 5.02 -18.76 9.20
N PRO A 213 3.88 -18.81 9.92
CA PRO A 213 3.57 -19.96 10.74
C PRO A 213 2.62 -20.84 9.91
N THR A 214 3.13 -21.94 9.34
CA THR A 214 2.33 -23.07 8.84
C THR A 214 1.29 -22.82 7.73
N LEU A 215 1.15 -21.60 7.18
CA LEU A 215 0.14 -21.25 6.17
C LEU A 215 0.52 -21.67 4.74
N LEU A 216 1.81 -21.79 4.38
CA LEU A 216 2.20 -22.20 3.02
C LEU A 216 1.94 -23.67 2.71
N ASP A 217 1.98 -24.57 3.71
CA ASP A 217 1.59 -25.98 3.50
C ASP A 217 0.08 -26.13 3.18
N GLN A 218 -0.73 -25.13 3.56
CA GLN A 218 -2.16 -25.08 3.27
C GLN A 218 -2.49 -24.31 1.98
N ILE A 219 -1.60 -23.41 1.55
CA ILE A 219 -1.63 -22.83 0.20
C ILE A 219 -1.01 -23.86 -0.75
N LYS A 220 -1.77 -24.93 -1.02
CA LYS A 220 -1.45 -25.83 -2.13
C LYS A 220 -1.28 -24.99 -3.40
N PRO A 221 -0.33 -25.28 -4.29
CA PRO A 221 -0.22 -24.58 -5.58
C PRO A 221 -1.52 -24.62 -6.42
N ALA A 222 -2.46 -25.54 -6.11
CA ALA A 222 -3.79 -25.60 -6.68
C ALA A 222 -4.79 -24.52 -6.17
N SER A 223 -4.58 -23.90 -5.00
CA SER A 223 -5.45 -22.78 -4.55
C SER A 223 -5.03 -21.43 -5.16
N LEU A 224 -3.76 -21.28 -5.56
CA LEU A 224 -3.29 -20.14 -6.35
C LEU A 224 -3.98 -20.09 -7.72
N SER A 225 -4.09 -21.22 -8.43
CA SER A 225 -4.82 -21.28 -9.71
C SER A 225 -6.32 -21.04 -9.57
N THR A 226 -6.91 -21.41 -8.43
CA THR A 226 -8.33 -21.17 -8.14
C THR A 226 -8.60 -19.70 -7.79
N MET A 227 -7.64 -18.99 -7.20
CA MET A 227 -7.73 -17.54 -6.96
C MET A 227 -7.33 -16.69 -8.18
N GLU A 228 -6.45 -17.19 -9.05
CA GLU A 228 -6.13 -16.58 -10.36
C GLU A 228 -7.37 -16.52 -11.26
N GLN A 229 -8.24 -17.54 -11.22
CA GLN A 229 -9.51 -17.52 -11.96
C GLN A 229 -10.51 -16.44 -11.49
N HIS A 230 -10.32 -15.86 -10.31
CA HIS A 230 -11.15 -14.77 -9.79
C HIS A 230 -10.55 -13.37 -9.94
N ARG A 231 -9.37 -13.22 -10.55
CA ARG A 231 -8.68 -11.93 -10.66
C ARG A 231 -7.99 -11.65 -12.00
N GLN A 232 -8.43 -12.30 -13.07
CA GLN A 232 -8.32 -11.63 -14.38
C GLN A 232 -9.26 -10.44 -14.35
N ASP A 233 -8.76 -9.25 -14.02
CA ASP A 233 -9.51 -8.04 -14.31
C ASP A 233 -9.86 -8.11 -15.79
N LYS A 234 -11.17 -8.09 -16.07
CA LYS A 234 -11.70 -8.18 -17.42
C LYS A 234 -11.60 -6.81 -18.07
N GLU A 235 -11.59 -6.78 -19.40
CA GLU A 235 -11.77 -5.54 -20.14
C GLU A 235 -13.00 -4.80 -19.60
N PRO A 236 -12.89 -3.48 -19.32
CA PRO A 236 -14.03 -2.71 -18.82
C PRO A 236 -15.23 -2.92 -19.72
N THR A 237 -16.38 -3.19 -19.13
CA THR A 237 -17.63 -3.38 -19.86
C THR A 237 -18.33 -2.05 -20.05
N LEU A 238 -19.18 -1.96 -21.08
CA LEU A 238 -19.97 -0.76 -21.35
C LEU A 238 -20.91 -0.43 -20.17
N ASP A 239 -21.43 -1.46 -19.48
CA ASP A 239 -22.26 -1.33 -18.29
C ASP A 239 -21.49 -0.76 -17.09
N GLU A 240 -20.25 -1.18 -16.87
CA GLU A 240 -19.39 -0.63 -15.82
C GLU A 240 -19.12 0.85 -16.05
N VAL A 241 -18.84 1.25 -17.29
CA VAL A 241 -18.66 2.67 -17.66
C VAL A 241 -19.93 3.47 -17.41
N GLN A 242 -21.08 2.92 -17.78
CA GLN A 242 -22.38 3.55 -17.53
C GLN A 242 -22.64 3.72 -16.01
N GLN A 243 -22.41 2.67 -15.21
CA GLN A 243 -22.61 2.74 -13.77
C GLN A 243 -21.65 3.73 -13.10
N ALA A 244 -20.38 3.73 -13.50
CA ALA A 244 -19.38 4.66 -13.00
C ALA A 244 -19.77 6.12 -13.29
N LEU A 245 -20.23 6.42 -14.51
CA LEU A 245 -20.74 7.73 -14.89
C LEU A 245 -21.93 8.16 -14.03
N GLN A 246 -22.90 7.26 -13.80
CA GLN A 246 -24.08 7.56 -12.99
C GLN A 246 -23.73 7.90 -11.53
N GLN A 247 -22.72 7.22 -10.97
CA GLN A 247 -22.26 7.41 -9.60
C GLN A 247 -21.45 8.69 -9.37
N MET A 248 -21.01 9.39 -10.42
CA MET A 248 -20.26 10.64 -10.27
C MET A 248 -21.07 11.70 -9.51
N LYS A 249 -20.41 12.49 -8.65
CA LYS A 249 -21.09 13.57 -7.89
C LYS A 249 -21.32 14.78 -8.80
N ASN A 250 -22.55 15.30 -8.79
CA ASN A 250 -22.91 16.55 -9.47
C ASN A 250 -22.35 17.78 -8.71
N ARG A 251 -22.29 18.92 -9.39
CA ARG A 251 -21.93 20.26 -8.90
C ARG A 251 -20.51 20.38 -8.40
N LYS A 252 -19.61 19.59 -8.98
CA LYS A 252 -18.17 19.80 -8.83
C LYS A 252 -17.70 20.85 -9.83
N ALA A 253 -16.71 21.64 -9.44
CA ALA A 253 -16.06 22.57 -10.35
C ALA A 253 -15.48 21.78 -11.55
N PRO A 254 -15.75 22.19 -12.79
CA PRO A 254 -15.15 21.53 -13.95
C PRO A 254 -13.64 21.75 -13.99
N GLY A 255 -12.93 20.89 -14.73
CA GLY A 255 -11.52 21.07 -15.02
C GLY A 255 -11.25 22.25 -15.95
N LYS A 256 -9.98 22.40 -16.37
CA LYS A 256 -9.56 23.43 -17.36
C LYS A 256 -10.31 23.32 -18.69
N ASP A 257 -10.81 22.12 -18.99
CA ASP A 257 -11.59 21.76 -20.17
C ASP A 257 -13.07 22.18 -20.08
N ASN A 258 -13.52 22.70 -18.94
CA ASN A 258 -14.92 23.04 -18.65
C ASN A 258 -15.90 21.86 -18.73
N VAL A 259 -15.40 20.61 -18.69
CA VAL A 259 -16.24 19.41 -18.73
C VAL A 259 -16.74 19.09 -17.32
N THR A 260 -18.06 19.08 -17.14
CA THR A 260 -18.71 18.73 -15.87
C THR A 260 -19.19 17.29 -15.85
N ALA A 261 -19.37 16.72 -14.66
CA ALA A 261 -19.97 15.39 -14.51
C ALA A 261 -21.38 15.34 -15.10
N GLU A 262 -22.13 16.43 -14.98
CA GLU A 262 -23.47 16.58 -15.55
C GLU A 262 -23.45 16.53 -17.07
N LEU A 263 -22.47 17.17 -17.71
CA LEU A 263 -22.31 17.13 -19.16
C LEU A 263 -22.04 15.70 -19.65
N LEU A 264 -21.16 14.97 -18.95
CA LEU A 264 -20.87 13.58 -19.26
C LEU A 264 -22.10 12.68 -19.08
N LYS A 265 -22.87 12.88 -18.00
CA LYS A 265 -24.12 12.15 -17.75
C LYS A 265 -25.20 12.46 -18.78
N ALA A 266 -25.34 13.72 -19.19
CA ALA A 266 -26.33 14.16 -20.18
C ALA A 266 -26.03 13.64 -21.59
N GLY A 267 -24.76 13.31 -21.86
CA GLY A 267 -24.31 12.79 -23.16
C GLY A 267 -24.85 11.41 -23.54
N GLY A 268 -25.43 10.66 -22.60
CA GLY A 268 -26.11 9.40 -22.86
C GLY A 268 -25.22 8.31 -23.48
N ILE A 269 -25.85 7.37 -24.20
CA ILE A 269 -25.18 6.20 -24.80
C ILE A 269 -23.98 6.56 -25.69
N PRO A 270 -24.03 7.61 -26.54
CA PRO A 270 -22.88 7.98 -27.37
C PRO A 270 -21.63 8.31 -26.57
N VAL A 271 -21.77 9.07 -25.47
CA VAL A 271 -20.63 9.41 -24.60
C VAL A 271 -20.15 8.19 -23.81
N ILE A 272 -21.06 7.33 -23.37
CA ILE A 272 -20.70 6.06 -22.70
C ILE A 272 -19.86 5.17 -23.64
N LYS A 273 -20.26 5.02 -24.90
CA LYS A 273 -19.51 4.24 -25.91
C LYS A 273 -18.12 4.83 -26.17
N TRP A 274 -18.05 6.14 -26.35
CA TRP A 274 -16.78 6.82 -26.59
C TRP A 274 -15.82 6.70 -25.39
N LEU A 275 -16.30 6.87 -24.16
CA LEU A 275 -15.51 6.64 -22.96
C LEU A 275 -15.08 5.18 -22.81
N HIS A 276 -15.98 4.24 -23.12
CA HIS A 276 -15.68 2.82 -23.11
C HIS A 276 -14.56 2.49 -24.11
N GLU A 277 -14.61 2.99 -25.33
CA GLU A 277 -13.54 2.83 -26.33
C GLU A 277 -12.20 3.36 -25.82
N ILE A 278 -12.18 4.55 -25.21
CA ILE A 278 -10.97 5.12 -24.63
C ILE A 278 -10.45 4.25 -23.47
N PHE A 279 -11.30 3.84 -22.55
CA PHE A 279 -10.88 3.02 -21.41
C PHE A 279 -10.39 1.65 -21.84
N VAL A 280 -11.01 1.05 -22.86
CA VAL A 280 -10.57 -0.18 -23.49
C VAL A 280 -9.22 -0.01 -24.18
N ASP A 281 -9.01 1.12 -24.86
CA ASP A 281 -7.74 1.41 -25.52
C ASP A 281 -6.61 1.61 -24.50
N ILE A 282 -6.85 2.39 -23.45
CA ILE A 282 -5.93 2.54 -22.31
C ILE A 282 -5.68 1.18 -21.65
N TRP A 283 -6.71 0.36 -21.51
CA TRP A 283 -6.61 -0.99 -20.94
C TRP A 283 -5.75 -1.94 -21.77
N LYS A 284 -5.86 -1.86 -23.10
CA LYS A 284 -5.13 -2.74 -24.04
C LYS A 284 -3.69 -2.28 -24.26
N ASN A 285 -3.49 -0.97 -24.37
CA ASN A 285 -2.21 -0.38 -24.77
C ASN A 285 -1.39 0.14 -23.58
N GLU A 286 -1.96 0.18 -22.38
CA GLU A 286 -1.34 0.66 -21.14
C GLU A 286 -0.77 2.09 -21.24
N GLN A 287 -1.31 2.91 -22.15
CA GLN A 287 -0.90 4.29 -22.38
C GLN A 287 -2.00 5.25 -21.97
N MET A 288 -1.69 6.13 -21.01
CA MET A 288 -2.58 7.24 -20.63
C MET A 288 -2.54 8.33 -21.69
N VAL A 289 -3.70 8.93 -21.97
CA VAL A 289 -3.81 10.12 -22.83
C VAL A 289 -3.02 11.25 -22.20
N ALA A 290 -2.07 11.84 -22.94
CA ALA A 290 -1.13 12.83 -22.43
C ALA A 290 -1.83 14.02 -21.72
N ASP A 291 -2.95 14.49 -22.28
CA ASP A 291 -3.73 15.60 -21.72
C ASP A 291 -4.36 15.29 -20.35
N TRP A 292 -4.55 14.01 -20.01
CA TRP A 292 -5.13 13.57 -18.74
C TRP A 292 -4.10 13.51 -17.61
N THR A 293 -2.82 13.73 -17.90
CA THR A 293 -1.75 13.82 -16.88
C THR A 293 -1.68 15.20 -16.20
N LEU A 294 -2.38 16.19 -16.75
CA LEU A 294 -2.40 17.57 -16.27
C LEU A 294 -3.67 17.85 -15.46
N ALA A 295 -3.57 17.77 -14.13
CA ALA A 295 -4.62 18.25 -13.24
C ALA A 295 -4.23 19.62 -12.64
N ILE A 296 -5.11 20.61 -12.75
CA ILE A 296 -5.04 21.83 -11.93
C ILE A 296 -5.74 21.51 -10.61
N ILE A 297 -4.98 21.56 -9.50
CA ILE A 297 -5.51 21.48 -8.14
C ILE A 297 -5.67 22.90 -7.62
#